data_AF-A0A4Y9F795-F1
#
_entry.id   AF-A0A4Y9F795-F1
#
_cell.length_a   1.000
_cell.length_b   1.000
_cell.length_c   1.000
_cell.angle_alpha   90.00
_cell.angle_beta   90.00
_cell.angle_gamma   90.00
#
_symmetry.space_group_name_H-M   'P 1'
#
loop_
_entity.id
_entity.type
_entity.pdbx_description
1 polymer ?
#
loop_
_entity_poly.entity_id
_entity_poly.type
_entity_poly.pdbx_seq_one_letter_code
_entity_poly.pdbx_strand_id
1 'polypeptide(L)'
;MTTPTTTTTATSTWTSAHLNHDEALRLHSELRGGIYYTGTSMLPVLAYLARTWEILDYDSFEDYLECEFMSLELTPRPEKQAEAIAFYASYGMGVQAIAMITGLAEERVAELAGR
;
A
#
# COMPACT_ATOMS: atom_id res chain seq x y z
N MET A 1 22.12 -28.63 28.93
CA MET A 1 20.97 -28.75 28.00
C MET A 1 20.70 -27.37 27.44
N THR A 2 21.20 -27.09 26.24
CA THR A 2 20.95 -25.82 25.53
C THR A 2 19.80 -26.04 24.57
N THR A 3 18.66 -25.42 24.81
CA THR A 3 17.54 -25.38 23.87
C THR A 3 17.88 -24.42 22.73
N PRO A 4 17.68 -24.81 21.45
CA PRO A 4 17.80 -23.87 20.35
C PRO A 4 16.59 -22.94 20.33
N THR A 5 16.84 -21.64 20.41
CA THR A 5 15.87 -20.58 20.14
C THR A 5 15.39 -20.73 18.70
N THR A 6 14.12 -21.06 18.50
CA THR A 6 13.51 -21.05 17.17
C THR A 6 13.33 -19.61 16.75
N THR A 7 14.28 -19.08 15.97
CA THR A 7 14.08 -17.89 15.16
C THR A 7 13.04 -18.25 14.10
N THR A 8 11.78 -17.90 14.35
CA THR A 8 10.73 -17.93 13.34
C THR A 8 11.05 -16.83 12.33
N THR A 9 11.80 -17.19 11.30
CA THR A 9 11.88 -16.42 10.07
C THR A 9 10.51 -16.51 9.41
N ALA A 10 9.61 -15.57 9.76
CA ALA A 10 8.34 -15.41 9.08
C ALA A 10 8.63 -14.95 7.65
N THR A 11 8.75 -15.91 6.74
CA THR A 11 8.72 -15.66 5.30
C THR A 11 7.34 -15.09 5.00
N SER A 12 7.21 -13.75 4.97
CA SER A 12 5.98 -13.04 4.68
C SER A 12 5.50 -13.38 3.28
N THR A 13 4.76 -14.47 3.18
CA THR A 13 4.04 -14.87 1.96
C THR A 13 2.67 -14.22 2.08
N TRP A 14 2.61 -12.93 1.78
CA TRP A 14 1.35 -12.18 1.71
C TRP A 14 0.49 -12.83 0.64
N THR A 15 -0.38 -13.76 1.03
CA THR A 15 -1.28 -14.45 0.11
C THR A 15 -2.59 -13.69 0.18
N SER A 16 -3.01 -13.11 -0.93
CA SER A 16 -4.11 -12.13 -1.05
C SER A 16 -5.49 -12.61 -0.61
N ALA A 17 -5.62 -13.78 0.02
CA ALA A 17 -6.91 -14.40 0.27
C ALA A 17 -7.64 -13.82 1.48
N HIS A 18 -7.08 -13.78 2.69
CA HIS A 18 -7.77 -13.17 3.85
C HIS A 18 -6.75 -12.88 4.95
N LEU A 19 -6.42 -11.61 5.18
CA LEU A 19 -5.65 -11.24 6.37
C LEU A 19 -6.57 -11.31 7.60
N ASN A 20 -6.07 -11.87 8.69
CA ASN A 20 -6.69 -11.67 10.00
C ASN A 20 -6.26 -10.32 10.60
N HIS A 21 -6.84 -9.92 11.73
CA HIS A 21 -6.59 -8.61 12.34
C HIS A 21 -5.11 -8.40 12.71
N ASP A 22 -4.42 -9.40 13.25
CA ASP A 22 -2.99 -9.30 13.59
C ASP A 22 -2.12 -9.14 12.33
N GLU A 23 -2.47 -9.84 11.24
CA GLU A 23 -1.79 -9.72 9.95
C GLU A 23 -2.05 -8.36 9.30
N ALA A 24 -3.26 -7.81 9.42
CA ALA A 24 -3.60 -6.47 8.98
C ALA A 24 -2.79 -5.41 9.74
N LEU A 25 -2.69 -5.53 11.07
CA LEU A 25 -1.85 -4.64 11.90
C LEU A 25 -0.36 -4.74 11.52
N ARG A 26 0.11 -5.94 11.19
CA ARG A 26 1.48 -6.13 10.71
C ARG A 26 1.70 -5.46 9.36
N LEU A 27 0.80 -5.65 8.40
CA LEU A 27 0.88 -4.99 7.10
C LEU A 27 0.82 -3.47 7.22
N HIS A 28 -0.06 -2.95 8.07
CA HIS A 28 -0.12 -1.55 8.45
C HIS A 28 1.23 -1.05 9.01
N SER A 29 1.84 -1.81 9.93
CA SER A 29 3.14 -1.48 10.49
C SER A 29 4.26 -1.50 9.44
N GLU A 30 4.23 -2.44 8.50
CA GLU A 30 5.18 -2.50 7.38
C GLU A 30 4.98 -1.33 6.40
N LEU A 31 3.74 -0.91 6.11
CA LEU A 31 3.44 0.30 5.36
C LEU A 31 4.05 1.54 6.04
N ARG A 32 3.88 1.65 7.37
CA ARG A 32 4.42 2.77 8.17
C ARG A 32 5.95 2.76 8.22
N GLY A 33 6.58 1.57 8.24
CA GLY A 33 8.04 1.43 8.21
C GLY A 33 8.67 1.56 6.82
N GLY A 34 7.87 1.35 5.76
CA GLY A 34 8.30 1.26 4.35
C GLY A 34 8.26 2.58 3.57
N ILE A 35 7.98 3.72 4.21
CA ILE A 35 7.81 5.05 3.57
C ILE A 35 9.13 5.56 2.91
N TYR A 36 10.21 4.77 2.93
CA TYR A 36 11.49 5.09 2.27
C TYR A 36 11.62 4.58 0.83
N TYR A 37 10.61 3.90 0.28
CA TYR A 37 10.67 3.42 -1.10
C TYR A 37 10.33 4.54 -2.10
N THR A 38 11.23 4.80 -3.05
CA THR A 38 10.95 5.70 -4.18
C THR A 38 10.41 4.89 -5.36
N GLY A 39 9.28 5.31 -5.94
CA GLY A 39 8.66 4.64 -7.08
C GLY A 39 7.47 3.75 -6.72
N THR A 40 7.48 2.50 -7.17
CA THR A 40 6.33 1.59 -7.05
C THR A 40 6.53 0.60 -5.90
N SER A 41 5.53 0.45 -5.05
CA SER A 41 5.50 -0.55 -3.97
C SER A 41 4.29 -1.48 -4.08
N MET A 42 4.49 -2.75 -3.74
CA MET A 42 3.43 -3.75 -3.65
C MET A 42 2.66 -3.65 -2.32
N LEU A 43 3.20 -2.98 -1.29
CA LEU A 43 2.54 -2.92 0.02
C LEU A 43 1.17 -2.23 -0.01
N PRO A 44 1.00 -1.07 -0.68
CA PRO A 44 -0.33 -0.46 -0.80
C PRO A 44 -1.30 -1.34 -1.59
N VAL A 45 -0.79 -2.08 -2.58
CA VAL A 45 -1.58 -3.05 -3.36
C VAL A 45 -2.05 -4.20 -2.47
N LEU A 46 -1.18 -4.75 -1.63
CA LEU A 46 -1.56 -5.82 -0.71
C LEU A 46 -2.59 -5.34 0.31
N ALA A 47 -2.43 -4.14 0.85
CA ALA A 47 -3.41 -3.57 1.78
C ALA A 47 -4.76 -3.32 1.10
N TYR A 48 -4.71 -2.90 -0.17
CA TYR A 48 -5.91 -2.69 -0.96
C TYR A 48 -6.65 -4.00 -1.25
N LEU A 49 -5.94 -5.00 -1.78
CA LEU A 49 -6.52 -6.30 -2.11
C LEU A 49 -7.02 -7.04 -0.87
N ALA A 50 -6.34 -6.88 0.26
CA ALA A 50 -6.73 -7.50 1.53
C ALA A 50 -7.86 -6.76 2.25
N ARG A 51 -8.31 -5.61 1.73
CA ARG A 51 -9.32 -4.75 2.38
C ARG A 51 -8.95 -4.40 3.81
N THR A 52 -7.68 -4.05 4.03
CA THR A 52 -7.13 -3.76 5.37
C THR A 52 -7.91 -2.67 6.11
N TRP A 53 -8.47 -1.69 5.38
CA TRP A 53 -9.29 -0.63 5.95
C TRP A 53 -10.54 -1.18 6.67
N GLU A 54 -11.22 -2.20 6.10
CA GLU A 54 -12.38 -2.83 6.72
C GLU A 54 -12.01 -3.64 7.96
N ILE A 55 -10.82 -4.26 7.97
CA ILE A 55 -10.34 -5.05 9.11
C ILE A 55 -9.97 -4.16 10.29
N LEU A 56 -9.59 -2.91 10.02
CA LEU A 56 -9.19 -1.92 11.00
C LEU A 56 -10.27 -0.85 11.26
N ASP A 57 -11.51 -1.10 10.82
CA ASP A 57 -12.68 -0.25 11.06
C ASP A 57 -12.61 1.17 10.47
N TYR A 58 -12.00 1.34 9.29
CA TYR A 58 -12.07 2.56 8.47
C TYR A 58 -13.15 2.44 7.40
N ASP A 59 -13.72 3.57 6.98
CA ASP A 59 -14.86 3.61 6.05
C ASP A 59 -14.46 3.29 4.60
N SER A 60 -13.23 3.62 4.22
CA SER A 60 -12.69 3.41 2.87
C SER A 60 -11.18 3.24 2.88
N PHE A 61 -10.61 2.80 1.74
CA PHE A 61 -9.15 2.73 1.61
C PHE A 61 -8.53 4.13 1.65
N GLU A 62 -9.19 5.11 1.07
CA GLU A 62 -8.82 6.51 1.10
C GLU A 62 -8.80 7.07 2.54
N ASP A 63 -9.84 6.81 3.32
CA ASP A 63 -9.94 7.18 4.75
C ASP A 63 -8.81 6.54 5.57
N TYR A 64 -8.53 5.25 5.34
CA TYR A 64 -7.39 4.56 5.94
C TYR A 64 -6.05 5.23 5.58
N LEU A 65 -5.84 5.59 4.31
CA LEU A 65 -4.60 6.24 3.88
C LEU A 65 -4.45 7.64 4.50
N GLU A 66 -5.53 8.42 4.52
CA GLU A 66 -5.56 9.78 5.07
C GLU A 66 -5.32 9.79 6.58
N CYS A 67 -6.03 8.96 7.34
CA CYS A 67 -5.90 8.91 8.80
C CYS A 67 -4.53 8.41 9.27
N GLU A 68 -4.00 7.37 8.63
CA GLU A 68 -2.81 6.70 9.15
C GLU A 68 -1.48 7.22 8.60
N PHE A 69 -1.52 7.84 7.43
CA PHE A 69 -0.32 8.26 6.70
C PHE A 69 -0.40 9.70 6.18
N MET A 70 -1.58 10.32 6.09
CA MET A 70 -1.88 11.54 5.29
C MET A 70 -1.61 11.36 3.79
N SER A 71 -0.42 10.88 3.41
CA SER A 71 -0.07 10.32 2.12
C SER A 71 1.17 9.43 2.27
N LEU A 72 1.32 8.39 1.44
CA LEU A 72 2.50 7.50 1.51
C LEU A 72 3.73 8.09 0.81
N GLU A 73 3.56 9.18 0.05
CA GLU A 73 4.62 9.90 -0.67
C GLU A 73 5.57 9.00 -1.48
N LEU A 74 5.09 7.88 -2.02
CA LEU A 74 5.87 6.99 -2.89
C LEU A 74 6.03 7.64 -4.27
N THR A 75 6.64 8.82 -4.30
CA THR A 75 6.67 9.71 -5.46
C THR A 75 7.59 9.11 -6.52
N PRO A 76 7.04 8.67 -7.66
CA PRO A 76 7.86 8.17 -8.74
C PRO A 76 8.56 9.33 -9.43
N ARG A 77 9.76 9.07 -9.97
CA ARG A 77 10.46 10.05 -10.82
C ARG A 77 9.58 10.41 -12.04
N PRO A 78 9.67 11.63 -12.59
CA PRO A 78 8.82 12.09 -13.68
C PRO A 78 8.69 11.10 -14.85
N GLU A 79 9.81 10.48 -15.26
CA GLU A 79 9.87 9.50 -16.34
C GLU A 79 9.23 8.14 -16.02
N LYS A 80 8.92 7.88 -14.75
CA LYS A 80 8.30 6.65 -14.23
C LYS A 80 6.86 6.85 -13.74
N GLN A 81 6.33 8.08 -13.74
CA GLN A 81 4.99 8.36 -13.23
C GLN A 81 3.90 7.55 -13.95
N ALA A 82 3.93 7.52 -15.28
CA ALA A 82 2.94 6.79 -16.07
C ALA A 82 2.96 5.27 -15.77
N GLU A 83 4.15 4.69 -15.60
CA GLU A 83 4.32 3.27 -15.27
C GLU A 83 3.79 2.96 -13.86
N ALA A 84 4.11 3.81 -12.87
CA ALA A 84 3.61 3.65 -11.51
C ALA A 84 2.09 3.78 -11.43
N ILE A 85 1.50 4.77 -12.11
CA ILE A 85 0.05 4.98 -12.14
C ILE A 85 -0.64 3.80 -12.83
N ALA A 86 -0.14 3.35 -13.99
CA ALA A 86 -0.67 2.19 -14.69
C ALA A 86 -0.59 0.92 -13.82
N PHE A 87 0.48 0.75 -13.05
CA PHE A 87 0.62 -0.35 -12.11
C PHE A 87 -0.51 -0.35 -11.06
N TYR A 88 -0.72 0.75 -10.34
CA TYR A 88 -1.77 0.81 -9.32
C TYR A 88 -3.18 0.72 -9.93
N ALA A 89 -3.42 1.38 -11.06
CA ALA A 89 -4.69 1.31 -11.78
C ALA A 89 -5.01 -0.11 -12.25
N SER A 90 -4.00 -0.94 -12.58
CA SER A 90 -4.20 -2.34 -12.98
C SER A 90 -4.77 -3.21 -11.86
N TYR A 91 -4.64 -2.80 -10.60
CA TYR A 91 -5.26 -3.45 -9.43
C TYR A 91 -6.65 -2.88 -9.09
N GLY A 92 -7.18 -1.96 -9.90
CA GLY A 92 -8.51 -1.39 -9.70
C GLY A 92 -8.56 -0.13 -8.82
N MET A 93 -7.41 0.39 -8.38
CA MET A 93 -7.36 1.62 -7.58
C MET A 93 -7.85 2.85 -8.37
N GLY A 94 -8.56 3.73 -7.66
CA GLY A 94 -9.04 5.02 -8.18
C GLY A 94 -7.96 6.10 -8.23
N VAL A 95 -8.27 7.21 -8.90
CA VAL A 95 -7.36 8.37 -9.04
C VAL A 95 -6.95 8.91 -7.67
N GLN A 96 -7.90 9.08 -6.76
CA GLN A 96 -7.67 9.61 -5.42
C GLN A 96 -6.74 8.70 -4.60
N ALA A 97 -7.00 7.39 -4.53
CA ALA A 97 -6.11 6.44 -3.86
C ALA A 97 -4.68 6.47 -4.43
N ILE A 98 -4.54 6.50 -5.76
CA ILE A 98 -3.22 6.57 -6.42
C ILE A 98 -2.50 7.88 -6.09
N ALA A 99 -3.23 9.01 -6.04
CA ALA A 99 -2.68 10.30 -5.64
C ALA A 99 -2.15 10.25 -4.20
N MET A 100 -2.90 9.69 -3.25
CA MET A 100 -2.43 9.53 -1.86
C MET A 100 -1.27 8.55 -1.71
N ILE A 101 -1.19 7.51 -2.54
CA ILE A 101 -0.04 6.58 -2.54
C ILE A 101 1.21 7.28 -3.07
N THR A 102 1.08 8.01 -4.19
CA THR A 102 2.23 8.56 -4.94
C THR A 102 2.60 9.99 -4.56
N GLY A 103 1.77 10.70 -3.79
CA GLY A 103 1.95 12.13 -3.51
C GLY A 103 1.78 13.05 -4.73
N LEU A 104 1.30 12.53 -5.86
CA LEU A 104 1.04 13.33 -7.06
C LEU A 104 -0.35 13.97 -6.98
N ALA A 105 -0.52 15.14 -7.62
CA ALA A 105 -1.83 15.78 -7.75
C ALA A 105 -2.81 14.88 -8.53
N GLU A 106 -4.09 14.88 -8.14
CA GLU A 106 -5.12 14.06 -8.78
C GLU A 106 -5.25 14.35 -10.27
N GLU A 107 -5.11 15.62 -10.69
CA GLU A 107 -5.16 16.00 -12.11
C GLU A 107 -4.03 15.35 -12.90
N ARG A 108 -2.83 15.27 -12.31
CA ARG A 108 -1.68 14.62 -12.92
C ARG A 108 -1.89 13.11 -13.01
N VAL A 109 -2.51 12.51 -12.00
CA VAL A 109 -2.85 11.09 -11.99
C VAL A 109 -3.92 10.79 -13.05
N ALA A 110 -4.97 11.59 -13.14
CA ALA A 110 -6.03 11.45 -14.14
C ALA A 110 -5.49 11.57 -15.57
N GLU A 111 -4.67 12.60 -15.84
CA GLU A 111 -3.99 12.81 -17.12
C GLU A 111 -3.20 11.56 -17.55
N LEU A 112 -2.37 11.03 -16.65
CA LEU A 112 -1.52 9.87 -16.93
C LEU A 112 -2.28 8.54 -16.94
N ALA A 113 -3.43 8.45 -16.25
CA ALA A 113 -4.33 7.31 -16.31
C ALA A 113 -5.24 7.32 -17.55
N GLY A 114 -5.27 8.41 -18.31
CA GLY A 114 -6.15 8.58 -19.48
C GLY A 114 -7.63 8.71 -19.10
N ARG A 115 -7.91 9.36 -17.96
CA ARG A 115 -9.27 9.53 -17.40
C ARG A 115 -9.66 11.00 -17.30
#